data_AF-A0A0Q8SH01-F1
#
_entry.id   AF-A0A0Q8SH01-F1
#
_cell.length_a   1.000
_cell.length_b   1.000
_cell.length_c   1.000
_cell.angle_alpha   90.00
_cell.angle_beta   90.00
_cell.angle_gamma   90.00
#
_symmetry.space_group_name_H-M   'P 1'
#
loop_
_entity.id
_entity.type
_entity.pdbx_description
1 polymer ?
#
loop_
_entity_poly.entity_id
_entity_poly.type
_entity_poly.pdbx_seq_one_letter_code
_entity_poly.pdbx_strand_id
1 'polypeptide(L)'
;MQQCGLVSWRLLIQKTIKLQWEGLVERWERIERFALWVGTAVVLAYWGWLAFTGDFLWLGFLFAVAAPFIFWMYWQVFFDHKLGSAEPPSRAERVMYTGWVLVRRLVVGGFAAILTVAAIVVFQKGYWLGSAGAAAAAACFGWGAFFGMGRSSSLSDDRPAHRARARRYRR
;
A
#
# COMPACT_ATOMS: atom_id res chain seq x y z
N MET A 1 -18.69 34.31 35.88
CA MET A 1 -17.30 33.79 35.78
C MET A 1 -17.25 32.25 35.61
N GLN A 2 -18.04 31.65 34.71
CA GLN A 2 -18.10 30.18 34.53
C GLN A 2 -17.60 29.67 33.16
N GLN A 3 -17.25 30.56 32.22
CA GLN A 3 -16.86 30.16 30.86
C GLN A 3 -15.39 29.73 30.71
N CYS A 4 -14.51 30.01 31.69
CA CYS A 4 -13.08 29.65 31.61
C CYS A 4 -12.81 28.14 31.76
N GLY A 5 -13.69 27.39 32.44
CA GLY A 5 -13.47 25.95 32.70
C GLY A 5 -13.76 25.04 31.50
N LEU A 6 -14.72 25.41 30.65
CA LEU A 6 -15.19 24.58 29.53
C LEU A 6 -14.21 24.51 28.35
N VAL A 7 -13.42 25.57 28.13
CA VAL A 7 -12.41 25.62 27.05
C VAL A 7 -11.22 24.72 27.40
N SER A 8 -10.80 24.69 28.67
CA SER A 8 -9.72 23.84 29.16
C SER A 8 -10.04 22.35 28.99
N TRP A 9 -11.27 21.95 29.31
CA TRP A 9 -11.71 20.55 29.21
C TRP A 9 -11.77 20.03 27.76
N ARG A 10 -12.22 20.86 26.81
CA ARG A 10 -12.24 20.47 25.38
C ARG A 10 -10.82 20.28 24.82
N LEU A 11 -9.88 21.13 25.18
CA LEU A 11 -8.48 21.02 24.75
C LEU A 11 -7.82 19.78 25.33
N LEU A 12 -8.10 19.44 26.58
CA LEU A 12 -7.64 18.20 27.21
C LEU A 12 -8.18 16.98 26.47
N ILE A 13 -9.49 16.88 26.23
CA ILE A 13 -10.09 15.75 25.49
C ILE A 13 -9.48 15.60 24.09
N GLN A 14 -9.35 16.69 23.33
CA GLN A 14 -8.77 16.64 21.99
C GLN A 14 -7.31 16.16 22.02
N LYS A 15 -6.53 16.59 23.01
CA LYS A 15 -5.14 16.17 23.17
C LYS A 15 -5.04 14.68 23.52
N THR A 16 -5.89 14.17 24.40
CA THR A 16 -5.90 12.75 24.78
C THR A 16 -6.32 11.86 23.61
N ILE A 17 -7.36 12.24 22.86
CA ILE A 17 -7.80 11.52 21.67
C ILE A 17 -6.68 11.47 20.63
N LYS A 18 -5.99 12.60 20.39
CA LYS A 18 -4.88 12.67 19.44
C LYS A 18 -3.74 11.75 19.84
N LEU A 19 -3.34 11.74 21.11
CA LEU A 19 -2.27 10.87 21.62
C LEU A 19 -2.64 9.37 21.55
N GLN A 20 -3.89 9.02 21.86
CA GLN A 20 -4.37 7.64 21.70
C GLN A 20 -4.36 7.21 20.23
N TRP A 21 -4.78 8.11 19.32
CA TRP A 21 -4.74 7.84 17.88
C TRP A 21 -3.32 7.66 17.35
N GLU A 22 -2.39 8.54 17.73
CA GLU A 22 -0.98 8.44 17.34
C GLU A 22 -0.37 7.11 17.81
N GLY A 23 -0.64 6.70 19.05
CA GLY A 23 -0.17 5.41 19.57
C GLY A 23 -0.81 4.18 18.89
N LEU A 24 -2.07 4.28 18.44
CA LEU A 24 -2.73 3.23 17.67
C LEU A 24 -2.16 3.13 16.25
N VAL A 25 -1.89 4.25 15.59
CA VAL A 25 -1.27 4.29 14.26
C VAL A 25 0.13 3.69 14.30
N GLU A 26 0.95 4.04 15.28
CA GLU A 26 2.29 3.45 15.43
C GLU A 26 2.25 1.93 15.65
N ARG A 27 1.30 1.45 16.48
CA ARG A 27 1.10 0.00 16.69
C ARG A 27 0.65 -0.69 15.41
N TRP A 28 -0.27 -0.07 14.67
CA TRP A 28 -0.78 -0.61 13.42
C TRP A 28 0.31 -0.68 12.36
N GLU A 29 1.12 0.38 12.20
CA GLU A 29 2.24 0.40 11.26
C GLU A 29 3.29 -0.67 11.60
N ARG A 30 3.51 -0.95 12.89
CA ARG A 30 4.39 -2.04 13.34
C ARG A 30 3.82 -3.42 12.98
N ILE A 31 2.52 -3.63 13.20
CA ILE A 31 1.83 -4.88 12.84
C ILE A 31 1.84 -5.07 11.32
N GLU A 32 1.58 -4.02 10.56
CA GLU A 32 1.64 -4.04 9.09
C GLU A 32 3.04 -4.42 8.62
N ARG A 33 4.08 -3.72 9.08
CA ARG A 33 5.47 -4.06 8.74
C ARG A 33 5.84 -5.50 9.13
N PHE A 34 5.37 -5.98 10.27
CA PHE A 34 5.60 -7.37 10.70
C PHE A 34 4.89 -8.38 9.80
N ALA A 35 3.61 -8.14 9.47
CA ALA A 35 2.84 -8.99 8.56
C ALA A 35 3.48 -9.03 7.16
N LEU A 36 4.03 -7.90 6.70
CA LEU A 36 4.79 -7.85 5.46
C LEU A 36 6.08 -8.68 5.55
N TRP A 37 6.85 -8.59 6.64
CA TRP A 37 8.03 -9.44 6.83
C TRP A 37 7.69 -10.95 6.81
N VAL A 38 6.64 -11.33 7.53
CA VAL A 38 6.16 -12.73 7.57
C VAL A 38 5.72 -13.19 6.18
N GLY A 39 4.92 -12.37 5.47
CA GLY A 39 4.49 -12.68 4.10
C GLY A 39 5.65 -12.86 3.13
N THR A 40 6.67 -11.99 3.23
CA THR A 40 7.90 -12.12 2.43
C THR A 40 8.63 -13.42 2.74
N ALA A 41 8.81 -13.75 4.01
CA ALA A 41 9.49 -14.96 4.43
C ALA A 41 8.77 -16.24 3.95
N VAL A 42 7.44 -16.26 4.02
CA VAL A 42 6.62 -17.39 3.53
C VAL A 42 6.76 -17.55 2.01
N VAL A 43 6.72 -16.46 1.26
CA VAL A 43 6.91 -16.49 -0.21
C VAL A 43 8.31 -17.01 -0.56
N LEU A 44 9.36 -16.53 0.11
CA LEU A 44 10.73 -16.98 -0.12
C LEU A 44 10.92 -18.46 0.25
N ALA A 45 10.32 -18.91 1.36
CA ALA A 45 10.36 -20.32 1.76
C ALA A 45 9.65 -21.22 0.73
N TYR A 46 8.49 -20.80 0.24
CA TYR A 46 7.76 -21.51 -0.80
C TYR A 46 8.53 -21.57 -2.14
N TRP A 47 9.24 -20.49 -2.49
CA TRP A 47 10.15 -20.50 -3.64
C TRP A 47 11.34 -21.43 -3.47
N GLY A 48 11.97 -21.43 -2.29
CA GLY A 48 13.03 -22.38 -1.96
C GLY A 48 12.55 -23.81 -2.15
N TRP A 49 11.35 -24.13 -1.66
CA TRP A 49 10.71 -25.43 -1.85
C TRP A 49 10.49 -25.78 -3.34
N LEU A 50 9.92 -24.87 -4.14
CA LEU A 50 9.69 -25.10 -5.57
C LEU A 50 10.98 -25.27 -6.39
N ALA A 51 12.08 -24.62 -5.96
CA ALA A 51 13.39 -24.83 -6.56
C ALA A 51 13.88 -26.27 -6.35
N PHE A 52 13.52 -26.91 -5.23
CA PHE A 52 13.83 -28.31 -4.99
C PHE A 52 12.95 -29.28 -5.79
N THR A 53 11.74 -28.89 -6.19
CA THR A 53 10.83 -29.76 -6.97
C THR A 53 11.09 -29.72 -8.48
N GLY A 54 11.98 -28.86 -8.97
CA GLY A 54 12.39 -28.80 -10.39
C GLY A 54 11.35 -28.21 -11.34
N ASP A 55 10.30 -27.58 -10.80
CA ASP A 55 9.15 -27.11 -11.58
C ASP A 55 9.37 -25.66 -12.06
N PHE A 56 10.34 -25.48 -12.95
CA PHE A 56 10.88 -24.17 -13.35
C PHE A 56 9.85 -23.21 -13.98
N LEU A 57 8.79 -23.72 -14.61
CA LEU A 57 7.69 -22.91 -15.14
C LEU A 57 6.88 -22.23 -14.02
N TRP A 58 6.55 -22.99 -12.98
CA TRP A 58 5.85 -22.46 -11.80
C TRP A 58 6.73 -21.50 -11.02
N LEU A 59 8.03 -21.79 -10.94
CA LEU A 59 9.03 -20.93 -10.33
C LEU A 59 9.13 -19.57 -11.04
N GLY A 60 9.16 -19.55 -12.38
CA GLY A 60 9.15 -18.33 -13.17
C GLY A 60 7.86 -17.52 -13.03
N PHE A 61 6.69 -18.19 -13.02
CA PHE A 61 5.41 -17.54 -12.81
C PHE A 61 5.31 -16.90 -11.41
N LEU A 62 5.70 -17.63 -10.37
CA LEU A 62 5.72 -17.11 -9.01
C LEU A 62 6.75 -16.00 -8.84
N PHE A 63 7.89 -16.06 -9.52
CA PHE A 63 8.83 -14.94 -9.61
C PHE A 63 8.18 -13.69 -10.16
N ALA A 64 7.50 -13.82 -11.30
CA ALA A 64 6.82 -12.69 -11.95
C ALA A 64 5.73 -12.06 -11.07
N VAL A 65 5.02 -12.87 -10.26
CA VAL A 65 3.98 -12.37 -9.36
C VAL A 65 4.54 -11.81 -8.06
N ALA A 66 5.52 -12.46 -7.44
CA ALA A 66 5.98 -12.10 -6.11
C ALA A 66 7.11 -11.06 -6.10
N ALA A 67 7.99 -11.02 -7.11
CA ALA A 67 9.04 -10.01 -7.18
C ALA A 67 8.48 -8.57 -7.13
N PRO A 68 7.36 -8.25 -7.80
CA PRO A 68 6.70 -6.97 -7.63
C PRO A 68 6.19 -6.65 -6.21
N PHE A 69 5.66 -7.65 -5.49
CA PHE A 69 5.25 -7.50 -4.09
C PHE A 69 6.45 -7.29 -3.18
N ILE A 70 7.50 -8.10 -3.32
CA ILE A 70 8.75 -7.97 -2.57
C ILE A 70 9.35 -6.58 -2.78
N PHE A 71 9.36 -6.11 -4.02
CA PHE A 71 9.82 -4.78 -4.37
C PHE A 71 8.96 -3.68 -3.72
N TRP A 72 7.63 -3.82 -3.72
CA TRP A 72 6.73 -2.91 -3.02
C TRP A 72 7.02 -2.85 -1.52
N MET A 73 7.21 -4.01 -0.89
CA MET A 73 7.44 -4.15 0.55
C MET A 73 8.80 -3.56 0.94
N TYR A 74 9.84 -3.83 0.15
CA TYR A 74 11.15 -3.21 0.32
C TYR A 74 11.03 -1.68 0.27
N TRP A 75 10.28 -1.13 -0.69
CA TRP A 75 10.08 0.31 -0.79
C TRP A 75 9.41 0.91 0.46
N GLN A 76 8.34 0.28 0.96
CA GLN A 76 7.64 0.72 2.17
C GLN A 76 8.57 0.72 3.40
N VAL A 77 9.40 -0.30 3.57
CA VAL A 77 10.30 -0.42 4.72
C VAL A 77 11.43 0.64 4.68
N PHE A 78 12.10 0.79 3.53
CA PHE A 78 13.34 1.56 3.44
C PHE A 78 13.17 3.02 3.04
N PHE A 79 12.07 3.41 2.41
CA PHE A 79 11.94 4.75 1.87
C PHE A 79 10.74 5.53 2.39
N ASP A 80 9.80 4.89 3.09
CA ASP A 80 8.62 5.60 3.58
C ASP A 80 8.95 6.58 4.73
N HIS A 81 9.95 6.25 5.55
CA HIS A 81 10.48 7.13 6.60
C HIS A 81 11.23 8.35 6.03
N LYS A 82 11.67 8.31 4.77
CA LYS A 82 12.36 9.43 4.13
C LYS A 82 11.41 10.52 3.62
N LEU A 83 10.09 10.27 3.59
CA LEU A 83 9.12 11.33 3.32
C LEU A 83 9.11 12.36 4.47
N GLY A 84 9.69 13.53 4.21
CA GLY A 84 9.81 14.62 5.18
C GLY A 84 11.25 14.91 5.63
N SER A 85 12.21 14.03 5.28
CA SER A 85 13.63 14.30 5.54
C SER A 85 14.14 15.49 4.70
N ALA A 86 15.02 16.31 5.25
CA ALA A 86 15.70 17.39 4.52
C ALA A 86 16.83 16.88 3.61
N GLU A 87 17.23 15.61 3.76
CA GLU A 87 18.31 15.00 2.99
C GLU A 87 17.94 14.90 1.49
N PRO A 88 18.83 15.33 0.57
CA PRO A 88 18.57 15.25 -0.86
C PRO A 88 18.56 13.79 -1.36
N PRO A 89 17.62 13.41 -2.24
CA PRO A 89 17.53 12.04 -2.71
C PRO A 89 18.65 11.69 -3.68
N SER A 90 19.29 10.54 -3.46
CA SER A 90 20.38 10.05 -4.32
C SER A 90 19.86 9.60 -5.71
N ARG A 91 20.77 9.43 -6.68
CA ARG A 91 20.40 8.89 -8.01
C ARG A 91 19.78 7.49 -7.91
N ALA A 92 20.31 6.63 -7.05
CA ALA A 92 19.80 5.29 -6.83
C ALA A 92 18.36 5.32 -6.28
N GLU A 93 18.08 6.20 -5.31
CA GLU A 93 16.73 6.35 -4.74
C GLU A 93 15.69 6.77 -5.77
N ARG A 94 16.07 7.64 -6.72
CA ARG A 94 15.18 8.09 -7.79
C ARG A 94 14.89 6.97 -8.79
N VAL A 95 15.89 6.17 -9.14
CA VAL A 95 15.69 5.00 -10.01
C VAL A 95 14.78 4.00 -9.30
N MET A 96 15.00 3.74 -8.01
CA MET A 96 14.13 2.88 -7.21
C MET A 96 12.71 3.44 -7.09
N TYR A 97 12.53 4.76 -6.98
CA TYR A 97 11.20 5.39 -6.98
C TYR A 97 10.47 5.17 -8.30
N THR A 98 11.13 5.38 -9.44
CA THR A 98 10.53 5.13 -10.76
C THR A 98 10.17 3.65 -10.90
N GLY A 99 11.08 2.75 -10.52
CA GLY A 99 10.82 1.31 -10.48
C GLY A 99 9.60 0.99 -9.62
N TRP A 100 9.51 1.60 -8.43
CA TRP A 100 8.37 1.43 -7.53
C TRP A 100 7.07 1.86 -8.15
N VAL A 101 6.99 3.05 -8.74
CA VAL A 101 5.77 3.54 -9.39
C VAL A 101 5.34 2.60 -10.52
N LEU A 102 6.28 2.12 -11.33
CA LEU A 102 6.00 1.20 -12.43
C LEU A 102 5.50 -0.16 -11.92
N VAL A 103 6.24 -0.78 -11.01
CA VAL A 103 5.92 -2.08 -10.40
C VAL A 103 4.55 -2.03 -9.74
N ARG A 104 4.28 -1.00 -8.94
CA ARG A 104 2.98 -0.72 -8.33
C ARG A 104 1.85 -0.66 -9.37
N ARG A 105 2.05 0.09 -10.45
CA ARG A 105 1.03 0.25 -11.49
C ARG A 105 0.74 -1.07 -12.19
N LEU A 106 1.78 -1.85 -12.46
CA LEU A 106 1.63 -3.16 -13.11
C LEU A 106 0.92 -4.16 -12.20
N VAL A 107 1.29 -4.26 -10.92
CA VAL A 107 0.67 -5.21 -9.99
C VAL A 107 -0.74 -4.79 -9.65
N VAL A 108 -0.89 -3.62 -9.04
CA VAL A 108 -2.18 -3.19 -8.50
C VAL A 108 -3.14 -2.85 -9.64
N GLY A 109 -2.62 -2.27 -10.73
CA GLY A 109 -3.41 -2.05 -11.96
C GLY A 109 -3.75 -3.35 -12.68
N GLY A 110 -2.85 -4.35 -12.68
CA GLY A 110 -3.13 -5.68 -13.20
C GLY A 110 -4.25 -6.38 -12.43
N PHE A 111 -4.22 -6.35 -11.09
CA PHE A 111 -5.33 -6.84 -10.26
C PHE A 111 -6.63 -6.08 -10.53
N ALA A 112 -6.57 -4.75 -10.67
CA ALA A 112 -7.73 -3.96 -11.03
C ALA A 112 -8.32 -4.40 -12.38
N ALA A 113 -7.48 -4.63 -13.39
CA ALA A 113 -7.91 -5.10 -14.70
C ALA A 113 -8.56 -6.49 -14.64
N ILE A 114 -7.96 -7.45 -13.91
CA ILE A 114 -8.52 -8.79 -13.71
C ILE A 114 -9.90 -8.69 -13.04
N LEU A 115 -10.04 -7.86 -12.00
CA LEU A 115 -11.31 -7.64 -11.31
C LEU A 115 -12.34 -6.96 -12.20
N THR A 116 -11.94 -6.04 -13.08
CA THR A 116 -12.83 -5.45 -14.09
C THR A 116 -13.36 -6.51 -15.05
N VAL A 117 -12.49 -7.39 -15.57
CA VAL A 117 -12.89 -8.50 -16.44
C VAL A 117 -13.84 -9.45 -15.69
N ALA A 118 -13.51 -9.80 -14.45
CA ALA A 118 -14.37 -10.64 -13.61
C ALA A 118 -15.74 -9.99 -13.37
N ALA A 119 -15.80 -8.68 -13.11
CA ALA A 119 -17.04 -7.94 -12.94
C ALA A 119 -17.93 -8.03 -14.19
N ILE A 120 -17.35 -7.87 -15.38
CA ILE A 120 -18.07 -7.97 -16.66
C ILE A 120 -18.63 -9.40 -16.86
N VAL A 121 -17.80 -10.42 -16.63
CA VAL A 121 -18.22 -11.83 -16.79
C VAL A 121 -19.33 -12.19 -15.80
N VAL A 122 -19.22 -11.77 -14.55
CA VAL A 122 -20.23 -12.03 -13.50
C VAL A 122 -21.52 -11.27 -13.80
N PHE A 123 -21.44 -10.05 -14.34
CA PHE A 123 -22.60 -9.29 -14.79
C PHE A 123 -23.34 -9.97 -15.94
N GLN A 124 -22.60 -10.45 -16.95
CA GLN A 124 -23.17 -11.19 -18.10
C GLN A 124 -23.90 -12.47 -17.68
N LYS A 125 -23.51 -13.07 -16.54
CA LYS A 125 -24.18 -14.23 -15.93
C LYS A 125 -25.41 -13.86 -15.08
N GLY A 126 -25.79 -12.59 -14.99
CA GLY A 126 -26.95 -12.11 -14.25
C GLY A 126 -26.74 -11.86 -12.75
N TYR A 127 -25.51 -12.03 -12.24
CA TYR A 127 -25.19 -11.83 -10.83
C TYR A 127 -24.82 -10.37 -10.52
N TRP A 128 -25.83 -9.49 -10.53
CA TRP A 128 -25.67 -8.04 -10.38
C TRP A 128 -24.93 -7.60 -9.10
N LEU A 129 -25.21 -8.22 -7.94
CA LEU A 129 -24.49 -7.94 -6.68
C LEU A 129 -23.02 -8.31 -6.76
N GLY A 130 -22.72 -9.48 -7.30
CA GLY A 130 -21.34 -9.96 -7.47
C GLY A 130 -20.55 -9.05 -8.42
N SER A 131 -21.16 -8.59 -9.50
CA SER A 131 -20.53 -7.64 -10.42
C SER A 131 -20.29 -6.27 -9.78
N ALA A 132 -21.23 -5.77 -8.98
CA ALA A 132 -21.07 -4.50 -8.30
C ALA A 132 -19.92 -4.56 -7.27
N GLY A 133 -19.82 -5.65 -6.51
CA GLY A 133 -18.73 -5.88 -5.58
C GLY A 133 -17.37 -5.97 -6.28
N ALA A 134 -17.28 -6.72 -7.38
CA ALA A 134 -16.05 -6.83 -8.17
C ALA A 134 -15.64 -5.50 -8.82
N ALA A 135 -16.59 -4.72 -9.33
CA ALA A 135 -16.34 -3.39 -9.89
C ALA A 135 -15.87 -2.39 -8.82
N ALA A 136 -16.46 -2.41 -7.62
CA ALA A 136 -16.03 -1.60 -6.49
C ALA A 136 -14.59 -1.97 -6.07
N ALA A 137 -14.28 -3.26 -5.97
CA ALA A 137 -12.93 -3.73 -5.68
C ALA A 137 -11.95 -3.27 -6.78
N ALA A 138 -12.29 -3.42 -8.06
CA ALA A 138 -11.47 -2.96 -9.18
C ALA A 138 -11.18 -1.45 -9.10
N ALA A 139 -12.17 -0.63 -8.73
CA ALA A 139 -11.99 0.81 -8.54
C ALA A 139 -11.03 1.12 -7.37
N CYS A 140 -11.13 0.40 -6.25
CA CYS A 140 -10.21 0.55 -5.11
C CYS A 140 -8.77 0.19 -5.50
N PHE A 141 -8.55 -0.96 -6.14
CA PHE A 141 -7.22 -1.34 -6.62
C PHE A 141 -6.72 -0.37 -7.71
N GLY A 142 -7.58 0.07 -8.62
CA GLY A 142 -7.24 1.08 -9.62
C GLY A 142 -6.76 2.39 -8.98
N TRP A 143 -7.44 2.87 -7.94
CA TRP A 143 -6.99 4.02 -7.15
C TRP A 143 -5.62 3.77 -6.51
N GLY A 144 -5.45 2.60 -5.92
CA GLY A 144 -4.19 2.12 -5.36
C GLY A 144 -3.07 2.10 -6.40
N ALA A 145 -3.33 1.77 -7.66
CA ALA A 145 -2.31 1.77 -8.71
C ALA A 145 -1.80 3.18 -9.03
N PHE A 146 -2.68 4.18 -9.03
CA PHE A 146 -2.32 5.55 -9.43
C PHE A 146 -1.79 6.42 -8.30
N PHE A 147 -2.36 6.34 -7.10
CA PHE A 147 -2.12 7.35 -6.05
C PHE A 147 -1.37 6.78 -4.86
N GLY A 148 -1.87 5.76 -4.20
CA GLY A 148 -1.44 5.49 -2.83
C GLY A 148 -2.31 4.38 -2.28
N MET A 149 -1.72 3.53 -1.45
CA MET A 149 -2.41 2.76 -0.42
C MET A 149 -1.37 2.62 0.68
N GLY A 150 -1.70 3.05 1.90
CA GLY A 150 -0.93 2.69 3.09
C GLY A 150 -0.04 3.76 3.71
N ARG A 151 -0.48 5.03 3.82
CA ARG A 151 0.12 5.93 4.83
C ARG A 151 -0.89 6.47 5.84
N SER A 152 -2.17 6.27 5.60
CA SER A 152 -3.26 6.96 6.31
C SER A 152 -4.55 6.22 6.08
N SER A 153 -5.43 6.26 7.08
CA SER A 153 -6.68 5.51 7.21
C SER A 153 -7.73 5.80 6.14
N SER A 154 -7.45 6.65 5.13
CA SER A 154 -8.39 7.04 4.08
C SER A 154 -7.76 7.17 2.69
N LEU A 155 -8.54 6.85 1.65
CA LEU A 155 -8.19 7.03 0.23
C LEU A 155 -7.96 8.51 -0.15
N SER A 156 -8.50 9.47 0.62
CA SER A 156 -8.28 10.90 0.36
C SER A 156 -6.88 11.37 0.73
N ASP A 157 -6.22 10.69 1.67
CA ASP A 157 -4.89 11.06 2.16
C ASP A 157 -3.75 10.48 1.29
N ASP A 158 -4.09 9.50 0.43
CA ASP A 158 -3.16 8.89 -0.53
C ASP A 158 -2.66 9.88 -1.59
N ARG A 159 -3.52 10.82 -2.03
CA ARG A 159 -3.18 11.83 -3.02
C ARG A 159 -2.13 12.84 -2.51
N PRO A 160 -2.30 13.46 -1.33
CA PRO A 160 -1.27 14.30 -0.71
C PRO A 160 0.08 13.58 -0.55
N ALA A 161 0.06 12.34 -0.05
CA ALA A 161 1.28 11.53 0.10
C ALA A 161 1.95 11.28 -1.25
N HIS A 162 1.19 10.89 -2.29
CA HIS A 162 1.71 10.73 -3.65
C HIS A 162 2.40 12.00 -4.16
N ARG A 163 1.75 13.16 -4.00
CA ARG A 163 2.30 14.45 -4.42
C ARG A 163 3.57 14.80 -3.65
N ALA A 164 3.65 14.49 -2.36
CA ALA A 164 4.86 14.68 -1.56
C ALA A 164 6.03 13.81 -2.08
N ARG A 165 5.78 12.53 -2.38
CA ARG A 165 6.77 11.62 -2.99
C ARG A 165 7.24 12.15 -4.35
N ALA A 166 6.29 12.48 -5.22
CA ALA A 166 6.59 13.00 -6.56
C ALA A 166 7.40 14.31 -6.50
N ARG A 167 7.13 15.19 -5.53
CA ARG A 167 7.90 16.44 -5.35
C ARG A 167 9.33 16.17 -4.88
N ARG A 168 9.55 15.21 -3.98
CA ARG A 168 10.88 14.85 -3.48
C ARG A 168 11.77 14.32 -4.61
N TYR A 169 11.25 13.41 -5.43
CA TYR A 169 12.03 12.68 -6.44
C TYR A 169 12.00 13.27 -7.86
N ARG A 170 11.32 14.43 -8.09
CA ARG A 170 11.27 15.12 -9.39
C ARG A 170 12.48 16.01 -9.69
N ARG A 171 13.02 16.64 -8.64
CA ARG A 171 14.32 17.32 -8.71
C ARG A 171 15.39 16.28 -8.77
#